data_AF-D2I278-F1
#
_entry.id   AF-D2I278-F1
#
_cell.length_a   1.000
_cell.length_b   1.000
_cell.length_c   1.000
_cell.angle_alpha   90.00
_cell.angle_beta   90.00
_cell.angle_gamma   90.00
#
_symmetry.space_group_name_H-M   'P 1'
#
loop_
_entity.id
_entity.type
_entity.pdbx_description
1 polymer ?
#
loop_
_entity_poly.entity_id
_entity_poly.type
_entity_poly.pdbx_seq_one_letter_code
_entity_poly.pdbx_strand_id
1 'polypeptide(L)'
;CDFPEYCNGSSTACVPDVKSADLEPCNNKTAYCFEGVCQDPDIQCAKLFGKFAKVSTYLCTQEVNFQADSFGNCGKLGCNFGSILCGKIVCHWTHSKIVSVVDYDVQYTYLGGHICLSGYLRPETKGLLEDATRMNNGTMCGVNKVCNNLLNCHCDVGYSPPICEPAPLSPGGSYDDGFWYPESKGESLLRKRYAAPQRNGLLISFYIFLPILILTAIVALKWDKIRFWNREGTIN
;
A
#
# COMPACT_ATOMS: atom_id res chain seq x y z
N CYS A 1 24.36 13.85 0.13
CA CYS A 1 24.40 12.38 0.14
C CYS A 1 25.65 11.89 -0.55
N ASP A 2 26.13 12.60 -1.56
CA ASP A 2 27.45 12.42 -2.17
C ASP A 2 28.41 13.50 -1.68
N PHE A 3 29.71 13.19 -1.51
CA PHE A 3 30.72 14.15 -1.11
C PHE A 3 31.69 14.42 -2.27
N PRO A 4 32.19 15.65 -2.45
CA PRO A 4 33.19 15.90 -3.48
C PRO A 4 34.54 15.27 -3.11
N GLU A 5 35.09 14.49 -4.03
CA GLU A 5 36.46 14.00 -3.96
C GLU A 5 37.48 15.05 -4.42
N TYR A 6 38.64 15.04 -3.77
CA TYR A 6 39.76 15.91 -4.13
C TYR A 6 41.02 15.08 -4.36
N CYS A 7 41.81 15.48 -5.36
CA CYS A 7 43.10 14.84 -5.63
C CYS A 7 44.06 15.04 -4.46
N ASN A 8 44.70 13.95 -4.02
CA ASN A 8 45.68 13.98 -2.92
C ASN A 8 47.10 14.41 -3.37
N GLY A 9 47.31 14.60 -4.68
CA GLY A 9 48.59 15.01 -5.25
C GLY A 9 49.68 13.93 -5.29
N SER A 10 49.42 12.72 -4.80
CA SER A 10 50.38 11.60 -4.77
C SER A 10 50.00 10.45 -5.72
N SER A 11 48.76 10.42 -6.21
CA SER A 11 48.25 9.45 -7.18
C SER A 11 47.65 10.16 -8.39
N THR A 12 47.73 9.52 -9.56
CA THR A 12 47.00 9.95 -10.76
C THR A 12 45.56 9.45 -10.81
N ALA A 13 45.23 8.46 -9.97
CA ALA A 13 43.87 7.99 -9.79
C ALA A 13 43.13 8.87 -8.77
N CYS A 14 41.83 9.10 -9.00
CA CYS A 14 40.97 9.75 -8.00
C CYS A 14 40.96 8.92 -6.71
N VAL A 15 40.73 9.59 -5.58
CA VAL A 15 40.49 8.89 -4.32
C VAL A 15 39.21 8.05 -4.44
N PRO A 16 39.06 6.98 -3.64
CA PRO A 16 37.83 6.20 -3.63
C PRO A 16 36.62 7.10 -3.36
N ASP A 17 35.52 6.81 -4.06
CA ASP A 17 34.22 7.48 -3.89
C ASP A 17 33.73 7.32 -2.45
N VAL A 18 33.37 8.45 -1.82
CA VAL A 18 32.85 8.48 -0.45
C VAL A 18 31.49 9.15 -0.43
N LYS A 19 30.51 8.40 0.06
CA LYS A 19 29.14 8.87 0.26
C LYS A 19 28.78 8.98 1.73
N SER A 20 27.73 9.76 1.99
CA SER A 20 27.05 9.79 3.28
C SER A 20 26.58 8.39 3.66
N ALA A 21 26.59 8.09 4.96
CA ALA A 21 25.94 6.90 5.48
C ALA A 21 24.45 6.89 5.06
N ASP A 22 23.92 5.69 4.82
CA ASP A 22 22.50 5.52 4.58
C ASP A 22 21.70 5.97 5.80
N LEU A 23 20.47 6.45 5.57
CA LEU A 23 19.56 7.03 6.57
C LEU A 23 19.99 8.39 7.14
N GLU A 24 21.09 8.98 6.67
CA GLU A 24 21.39 10.38 6.98
C GLU A 24 20.28 11.29 6.41
N PRO A 25 19.66 12.18 7.21
CA PRO A 25 18.61 13.06 6.72
C PRO A 25 19.11 14.02 5.63
N CYS A 26 18.35 14.13 4.55
CA CYS A 26 18.60 15.05 3.45
C CYS A 26 17.32 15.84 3.09
N ASN A 27 17.45 16.80 2.18
CA ASN A 27 16.38 17.72 1.79
C ASN A 27 15.61 18.31 2.99
N ASN A 28 16.30 19.09 3.85
CA ASN A 28 15.70 19.67 5.06
C ASN A 28 14.96 18.64 5.95
N LYS A 29 15.51 17.42 6.04
CA LYS A 29 15.02 16.29 6.86
C LYS A 29 13.70 15.67 6.38
N THR A 30 13.31 15.88 5.12
CA THR A 30 12.11 15.24 4.54
C THR A 30 12.42 13.94 3.78
N ALA A 31 13.70 13.63 3.58
CA ALA A 31 14.16 12.43 2.89
C ALA A 31 15.41 11.88 3.57
N TYR A 32 15.82 10.67 3.16
CA TYR A 32 17.05 10.03 3.61
C TYR A 32 18.03 9.83 2.46
N CYS A 33 19.32 9.91 2.77
CA CYS A 33 20.37 9.41 1.90
C CYS A 33 20.29 7.88 1.85
N PHE A 34 20.32 7.31 0.64
CA PHE A 34 20.43 5.88 0.44
C PHE A 34 21.26 5.61 -0.82
N GLU A 35 22.31 4.81 -0.65
CA GLU A 35 23.32 4.52 -1.68
C GLU A 35 23.95 5.77 -2.30
N GLY A 36 24.05 6.86 -1.53
CA GLY A 36 24.65 8.13 -1.97
C GLY A 36 23.67 9.09 -2.65
N VAL A 37 22.41 8.68 -2.83
CA VAL A 37 21.35 9.51 -3.42
C VAL A 37 20.37 9.95 -2.35
N CYS A 38 19.92 11.21 -2.38
CA CYS A 38 18.81 11.66 -1.54
C CYS A 38 17.50 11.13 -2.15
N GLN A 39 16.88 10.14 -1.49
CA GLN A 39 15.67 9.48 -1.98
C GLN A 39 14.44 10.32 -1.69
N ASP A 40 14.25 11.34 -2.53
CA ASP A 40 13.13 12.27 -2.45
C ASP A 40 11.98 11.83 -3.38
N PRO A 41 10.80 11.48 -2.83
CA PRO A 41 9.67 11.03 -3.64
C PRO A 41 9.04 12.15 -4.48
N ASP A 42 9.22 13.43 -4.13
CA ASP A 42 8.80 14.55 -5.00
C ASP A 42 9.58 14.53 -6.32
N ILE A 43 10.89 14.27 -6.24
CA ILE A 43 11.75 14.15 -7.42
C ILE A 43 11.32 12.96 -8.28
N GLN A 44 10.98 11.83 -7.65
CA GLN A 44 10.51 10.65 -8.37
C GLN A 44 9.18 10.92 -9.09
N CYS A 45 8.20 11.54 -8.42
CA CYS A 45 6.93 11.95 -9.03
C CYS A 45 7.15 12.91 -10.21
N ALA A 46 8.02 13.91 -10.06
CA ALA A 46 8.32 14.86 -11.10
C ALA A 46 9.00 14.22 -12.33
N LYS A 47 9.85 13.21 -12.12
CA LYS A 47 10.48 12.43 -13.20
C LYS A 47 9.47 11.57 -13.96
N LEU A 48 8.51 10.95 -13.26
CA LEU A 48 7.51 10.08 -13.86
C LEU A 48 6.42 10.83 -14.62
N PHE A 49 5.83 11.84 -13.98
CA PHE A 49 4.60 12.48 -14.46
C PHE A 49 4.79 13.95 -14.84
N GLY A 50 5.99 14.49 -14.66
CA GLY A 50 6.35 15.87 -14.98
C GLY A 50 6.27 16.82 -13.79
N LYS A 51 6.74 18.05 -13.99
CA LYS A 51 7.00 19.05 -12.93
C LYS A 51 5.83 19.46 -12.03
N PHE A 52 4.59 19.12 -12.38
CA PHE A 52 3.40 19.43 -11.57
C PHE A 52 2.96 18.26 -10.68
N ALA A 53 3.67 17.14 -10.75
CA ALA A 53 3.50 16.01 -9.86
C ALA A 53 4.42 16.15 -8.64
N LYS A 54 3.87 15.88 -7.46
CA LYS A 54 4.57 15.78 -6.18
C LYS A 54 4.11 14.52 -5.45
N VAL A 55 4.84 14.05 -4.46
CA VAL A 55 4.38 12.93 -3.62
C VAL A 55 3.01 13.26 -3.03
N SER A 56 2.12 12.28 -3.03
CA SER A 56 0.77 12.46 -2.50
C SER A 56 0.73 12.31 -0.97
N THR A 57 -0.42 12.61 -0.40
CA THR A 57 -0.67 12.39 1.03
C THR A 57 -0.80 10.91 1.35
N TYR A 58 -0.68 10.57 2.64
CA TYR A 58 -0.97 9.21 3.12
C TYR A 58 -2.34 8.70 2.65
N LEU A 59 -3.38 9.54 2.64
CA LEU A 59 -4.72 9.15 2.21
C LEU A 59 -4.78 8.79 0.73
N CYS A 60 -4.18 9.59 -0.16
CA CYS A 60 -4.10 9.24 -1.57
C CYS A 60 -3.38 7.91 -1.77
N THR A 61 -2.21 7.75 -1.13
CA THR A 61 -1.42 6.52 -1.23
C THR A 61 -2.19 5.32 -0.70
N GLN A 62 -2.90 5.48 0.41
CA GLN A 62 -3.76 4.47 1.01
C GLN A 62 -4.87 4.03 0.05
N GLU A 63 -5.66 4.98 -0.44
CA GLU A 63 -6.81 4.68 -1.32
C GLU A 63 -6.40 3.99 -2.62
N VAL A 64 -5.25 4.34 -3.17
CA VAL A 64 -4.73 3.72 -4.40
C VAL A 64 -4.11 2.35 -4.08
N ASN A 65 -3.17 2.27 -3.14
CA ASN A 65 -2.42 1.03 -2.89
C ASN A 65 -3.28 -0.10 -2.30
N PHE A 66 -4.38 0.20 -1.61
CA PHE A 66 -5.33 -0.83 -1.16
C PHE A 66 -6.22 -1.41 -2.26
N GLN A 67 -6.23 -0.86 -3.48
CA GLN A 67 -7.00 -1.44 -4.60
C GLN A 67 -6.44 -2.81 -5.03
N ALA A 68 -5.15 -3.07 -4.76
CA ALA A 68 -4.47 -4.30 -5.13
C ALA A 68 -4.55 -4.62 -6.63
N ASP A 69 -4.42 -3.59 -7.47
CA ASP A 69 -4.42 -3.68 -8.93
C ASP A 69 -3.04 -3.32 -9.52
N SER A 70 -2.95 -3.15 -10.85
CA SER A 70 -1.71 -2.80 -11.54
C SER A 70 -1.16 -1.41 -11.19
N PHE A 71 -2.01 -0.49 -10.76
CA PHE A 71 -1.68 0.90 -10.43
C PHE A 71 -1.44 1.09 -8.94
N GLY A 72 -2.08 0.32 -8.06
CA GLY A 72 -1.93 0.41 -6.62
C GLY A 72 -1.82 -0.96 -5.96
N ASN A 73 -0.62 -1.27 -5.46
CA ASN A 73 -0.34 -2.50 -4.71
C ASN A 73 0.99 -2.38 -3.94
N CYS A 74 1.24 -3.35 -3.05
CA CYS A 74 2.52 -3.53 -2.34
C CYS A 74 3.11 -4.90 -2.67
N GLY A 75 3.05 -5.30 -3.94
CA GLY A 75 3.45 -6.64 -4.39
C GLY A 75 2.33 -7.68 -4.28
N LYS A 76 2.70 -8.96 -4.28
CA LYS A 76 1.76 -10.09 -4.47
C LYS A 76 0.84 -10.37 -3.28
N LEU A 77 1.26 -10.01 -2.07
CA LEU A 77 0.55 -10.36 -0.83
C LEU A 77 -0.45 -9.27 -0.39
N GLY A 78 -0.61 -8.21 -1.19
CA GLY A 78 -1.38 -7.02 -0.82
C GLY A 78 -0.64 -6.13 0.18
N CYS A 79 -1.22 -4.99 0.52
CA CYS A 79 -0.57 -4.00 1.39
C CYS A 79 -0.81 -4.28 2.87
N ASN A 80 0.27 -4.25 3.65
CA ASN A 80 0.22 -4.04 5.09
C ASN A 80 0.11 -2.54 5.39
N PHE A 81 -0.65 -2.15 6.42
CA PHE A 81 -0.76 -0.75 6.86
C PHE A 81 0.60 -0.06 7.07
N GLY A 82 1.58 -0.76 7.64
CA GLY A 82 2.92 -0.21 7.88
C GLY A 82 3.76 -0.03 6.61
N SER A 83 3.37 -0.65 5.49
CA SER A 83 4.12 -0.65 4.23
C SER A 83 3.39 0.05 3.08
N ILE A 84 2.23 0.66 3.36
CA ILE A 84 1.38 1.28 2.33
C ILE A 84 2.12 2.38 1.53
N LEU A 85 3.09 3.05 2.15
CA LEU A 85 3.91 4.09 1.53
C LEU A 85 5.05 3.54 0.64
N CYS A 86 5.34 2.25 0.71
CA CYS A 86 6.41 1.59 -0.02
C CYS A 86 5.94 0.78 -1.23
N GLY A 87 4.63 0.75 -1.49
CA GLY A 87 4.06 0.09 -2.65
C GLY A 87 4.30 0.86 -3.96
N LYS A 88 3.24 1.03 -4.74
CA LYS A 88 3.28 1.93 -5.90
C LYS A 88 3.45 3.37 -5.43
N ILE A 89 4.22 4.16 -6.17
CA ILE A 89 4.33 5.60 -5.89
C ILE A 89 3.03 6.28 -6.32
N VAL A 90 2.48 7.08 -5.41
CA VAL A 90 1.25 7.82 -5.65
C VAL A 90 1.56 9.31 -5.54
N CYS A 91 1.22 10.05 -6.58
CA CYS A 91 1.58 11.46 -6.74
C CYS A 91 0.34 12.36 -6.75
N HIS A 92 0.42 13.54 -6.15
CA HIS A 92 -0.60 14.56 -6.29
C HIS A 92 -0.38 15.36 -7.59
N TRP A 93 -1.43 15.53 -8.39
CA TRP A 93 -1.40 16.29 -9.63
C TRP A 93 -2.14 17.61 -9.51
N THR A 94 -1.45 18.70 -9.85
CA THR A 94 -1.95 20.07 -9.66
C THR A 94 -2.20 20.82 -10.97
N HIS A 95 -2.14 20.13 -12.11
CA HIS A 95 -2.31 20.74 -13.43
C HIS A 95 -3.63 20.33 -14.08
N SER A 96 -4.16 21.18 -14.97
CA SER A 96 -5.45 20.94 -15.62
C SER A 96 -5.36 20.00 -16.82
N LYS A 97 -4.18 19.84 -17.41
CA LYS A 97 -3.95 18.93 -18.54
C LYS A 97 -3.61 17.53 -18.04
N ILE A 98 -3.90 16.53 -18.87
CA ILE A 98 -3.47 15.16 -18.64
C ILE A 98 -1.95 15.05 -18.76
N VAL A 99 -1.39 14.10 -18.02
CA VAL A 99 0.01 13.69 -18.14
C VAL A 99 0.24 13.07 -19.52
N SER A 100 1.31 13.48 -20.20
CA SER A 100 1.72 12.92 -21.48
C SER A 100 2.98 12.07 -21.28
N VAL A 101 2.79 10.76 -21.23
CA VAL A 101 3.85 9.75 -21.05
C VAL A 101 3.66 8.63 -22.07
N VAL A 102 4.77 8.02 -22.50
CA VAL A 102 4.77 6.95 -23.51
C VAL A 102 5.05 5.56 -22.91
N ASP A 103 5.79 5.50 -21.80
CA ASP A 103 6.22 4.22 -21.19
C ASP A 103 5.21 3.69 -20.15
N TYR A 104 4.30 4.54 -19.68
CA TYR A 104 3.40 4.22 -18.56
C TYR A 104 1.94 4.48 -18.92
N ASP A 105 1.05 3.63 -18.40
CA ASP A 105 -0.36 3.96 -18.26
C ASP A 105 -0.57 4.68 -16.93
N VAL A 106 -1.50 5.63 -16.88
CA VAL A 106 -1.72 6.49 -15.71
C VAL A 106 -3.16 6.34 -15.22
N GLN A 107 -3.32 5.98 -13.94
CA GLN A 107 -4.60 6.00 -13.23
C GLN A 107 -4.75 7.34 -12.51
N TYR A 108 -5.94 7.93 -12.64
CA TYR A 108 -6.35 9.15 -11.95
C TYR A 108 -7.44 8.79 -10.93
N THR A 109 -7.17 9.05 -9.66
CA THR A 109 -8.11 8.82 -8.56
C THR A 109 -8.44 10.15 -7.89
N TYR A 110 -9.72 10.49 -7.79
CA TYR A 110 -10.17 11.72 -7.13
C TYR A 110 -10.54 11.44 -5.68
N LEU A 111 -9.88 12.13 -4.74
CA LEU A 111 -10.11 11.98 -3.31
C LEU A 111 -10.13 13.34 -2.61
N GLY A 112 -11.31 13.76 -2.14
CA GLY A 112 -11.45 14.95 -1.29
C GLY A 112 -10.90 16.25 -1.92
N GLY A 113 -11.07 16.45 -3.23
CA GLY A 113 -10.51 17.62 -3.93
C GLY A 113 -9.11 17.42 -4.51
N HIS A 114 -8.45 16.30 -4.21
CA HIS A 114 -7.12 15.96 -4.68
C HIS A 114 -7.18 14.95 -5.85
N ILE A 115 -6.26 15.10 -6.80
CA ILE A 115 -6.05 14.13 -7.88
C ILE A 115 -4.81 13.31 -7.52
N CYS A 116 -5.02 12.04 -7.17
CA CYS A 116 -3.98 11.06 -6.91
C CYS A 116 -3.65 10.31 -8.22
N LEU A 117 -2.40 10.36 -8.65
CA LEU A 117 -1.89 9.65 -9.82
C LEU A 117 -1.10 8.43 -9.39
N SER A 118 -1.26 7.34 -10.13
CA SER A 118 -0.31 6.24 -10.12
C SER A 118 -0.10 5.68 -11.52
N GLY A 119 1.07 5.10 -11.75
CA GLY A 119 1.50 4.61 -13.06
C GLY A 119 1.54 3.09 -13.11
N TYR A 120 1.39 2.51 -14.29
CA TYR A 120 1.71 1.12 -14.58
C TYR A 120 2.65 1.06 -15.78
N LEU A 121 3.84 0.47 -15.61
CA LEU A 121 4.78 0.25 -16.71
C LEU A 121 4.17 -0.70 -17.74
N ARG A 122 4.12 -0.24 -18.99
CA ARG A 122 3.53 -0.99 -20.08
C ARG A 122 4.31 -2.28 -20.36
N PRO A 123 3.64 -3.43 -20.59
CA PRO A 123 4.30 -4.70 -20.85
C PRO A 123 5.31 -4.67 -22.00
N GLU A 124 5.08 -3.84 -23.03
CA GLU A 124 5.97 -3.69 -24.19
C GLU A 124 7.34 -3.12 -23.80
N THR A 125 7.37 -2.29 -22.76
CA THR A 125 8.59 -1.70 -22.19
C THR A 125 9.17 -2.52 -21.03
N LYS A 126 8.44 -3.54 -20.57
CA LYS A 126 8.79 -4.35 -19.40
C LYS A 126 9.96 -5.28 -19.74
N GLY A 127 11.06 -5.14 -19.00
CA GLY A 127 12.31 -5.87 -19.21
C GLY A 127 13.39 -5.06 -19.94
N LEU A 128 13.04 -3.91 -20.51
CA LEU A 128 13.99 -2.91 -20.99
C LEU A 128 14.24 -1.82 -19.94
N LEU A 129 13.20 -1.50 -19.16
CA LEU A 129 13.24 -0.48 -18.12
C LEU A 129 12.96 -1.07 -16.74
N GLU A 130 13.64 -0.54 -15.74
CA GLU A 130 13.28 -0.75 -14.34
C GLU A 130 11.91 -0.12 -14.06
N ASP A 131 11.09 -0.77 -13.24
CA ASP A 131 9.75 -0.29 -12.90
C ASP A 131 9.81 0.89 -11.91
N ALA A 132 10.06 2.08 -12.45
CA ALA A 132 10.13 3.32 -11.69
C ALA A 132 8.76 3.76 -11.11
N THR A 133 7.66 3.03 -11.37
CA THR A 133 6.33 3.33 -10.82
C THR A 133 6.10 2.76 -9.41
N ARG A 134 7.15 2.20 -8.80
CA ARG A 134 7.20 1.74 -7.41
C ARG A 134 7.98 2.74 -6.58
N MET A 135 7.67 2.83 -5.29
CA MET A 135 8.48 3.65 -4.40
C MET A 135 9.92 3.16 -4.40
N ASN A 136 10.89 4.07 -4.56
CA ASN A 136 12.30 3.69 -4.59
C ASN A 136 12.77 3.13 -3.25
N ASN A 137 13.72 2.20 -3.29
CA ASN A 137 14.42 1.73 -2.11
C ASN A 137 15.13 2.90 -1.41
N GLY A 138 15.14 2.90 -0.07
CA GLY A 138 15.70 3.98 0.71
C GLY A 138 14.79 5.19 0.89
N THR A 139 13.62 5.22 0.24
CA THR A 139 12.65 6.31 0.44
C THR A 139 12.09 6.26 1.85
N MET A 140 12.00 7.41 2.51
CA MET A 140 11.45 7.54 3.86
C MET A 140 9.97 7.11 3.89
N CYS A 141 9.64 6.11 4.70
CA CYS A 141 8.26 5.67 4.97
C CYS A 141 7.82 5.94 6.42
N GLY A 142 8.70 6.58 7.19
CA GLY A 142 8.48 7.02 8.56
C GLY A 142 9.80 7.43 9.21
N VAL A 143 9.73 7.91 10.44
CA VAL A 143 10.92 8.23 11.23
C VAL A 143 11.70 6.95 11.50
N ASN A 144 12.98 6.93 11.14
CA ASN A 144 13.88 5.77 11.24
C ASN A 144 13.43 4.55 10.42
N LYS A 145 12.79 4.80 9.27
CA LYS A 145 12.34 3.73 8.37
C LYS A 145 12.47 4.09 6.91
N VAL A 146 12.79 3.10 6.09
CA VAL A 146 12.88 3.25 4.63
C VAL A 146 12.22 2.12 3.88
N CYS A 147 11.81 2.38 2.64
CA CYS A 147 11.30 1.35 1.75
C CYS A 147 12.43 0.42 1.28
N ASN A 148 12.13 -0.87 1.18
CA ASN A 148 13.05 -1.85 0.60
C ASN A 148 12.53 -2.39 -0.74
N ASN A 149 13.35 -3.24 -1.38
CA ASN A 149 13.08 -3.84 -2.69
C ASN A 149 11.87 -4.80 -2.72
N LEU A 150 11.37 -5.21 -1.56
CA LEU A 150 10.16 -6.03 -1.41
C LEU A 150 8.89 -5.18 -1.21
N LEU A 151 9.00 -3.85 -1.31
CA LEU A 151 7.91 -2.89 -1.11
C LEU A 151 7.41 -2.84 0.35
N ASN A 152 8.30 -3.17 1.29
CA ASN A 152 8.04 -3.09 2.72
C ASN A 152 8.73 -1.88 3.34
N CYS A 153 8.10 -1.31 4.37
CA CYS A 153 8.74 -0.30 5.20
C CYS A 153 9.62 -0.99 6.25
N HIS A 154 10.92 -0.77 6.14
CA HIS A 154 11.99 -1.39 6.91
C HIS A 154 12.43 -0.45 8.04
N CYS A 155 12.44 -0.94 9.28
CA CYS A 155 12.95 -0.26 10.46
C CYS A 155 14.48 -0.29 10.51
N ASP A 156 15.07 0.80 11.00
CA ASP A 156 16.50 0.85 11.33
C ASP A 156 16.85 -0.06 12.54
N VAL A 157 18.16 -0.32 12.72
CA VAL A 157 18.72 -1.05 13.85
C VAL A 157 18.29 -0.38 15.16
N GLY A 158 17.93 -1.19 16.16
CA GLY A 158 17.41 -0.68 17.43
C GLY A 158 15.91 -0.38 17.41
N TYR A 159 15.19 -0.74 16.34
CA TYR A 159 13.73 -0.64 16.24
C TYR A 159 13.09 -1.95 15.73
N SER A 160 11.89 -2.28 16.21
CA SER A 160 11.19 -3.52 15.82
C SER A 160 9.92 -3.26 14.98
N PRO A 161 9.79 -3.88 13.79
CA PRO A 161 8.56 -3.95 13.00
C PRO A 161 7.35 -4.46 13.80
N PRO A 162 6.12 -4.15 13.36
CA PRO A 162 5.74 -3.44 12.13
C PRO A 162 5.67 -1.91 12.30
N ILE A 163 5.68 -1.42 13.54
CA ILE A 163 5.54 0.00 13.88
C ILE A 163 6.86 0.67 14.26
N CYS A 164 7.98 -0.07 14.26
CA CYS A 164 9.33 0.40 14.60
C CYS A 164 9.35 1.13 15.93
N GLU A 165 8.88 0.44 16.97
CA GLU A 165 9.07 0.90 18.34
C GLU A 165 10.54 0.69 18.76
N PRO A 166 11.10 1.56 19.63
CA PRO A 166 12.45 1.40 20.14
C PRO A 166 12.64 0.02 20.80
N ALA A 167 13.61 -0.72 20.30
CA ALA A 167 14.00 -2.04 20.75
C ALA A 167 15.52 -2.20 20.57
N PRO A 168 16.35 -1.82 21.56
CA PRO A 168 17.81 -1.68 21.39
C PRO A 168 18.56 -2.92 20.90
N LEU A 169 18.00 -4.12 21.11
CA LEU A 169 18.57 -5.39 20.65
C LEU A 169 18.05 -5.84 19.29
N SER A 170 17.12 -5.08 18.71
CA SER A 170 16.54 -5.39 17.41
C SER A 170 17.58 -5.16 16.30
N PRO A 171 17.76 -6.11 15.38
CA PRO A 171 18.57 -5.90 14.20
C PRO A 171 17.89 -4.96 13.17
N GLY A 172 16.69 -4.43 13.45
CA GLY A 172 15.87 -3.77 12.45
C GLY A 172 15.21 -4.79 11.52
N GLY A 173 14.58 -4.34 10.45
CA GLY A 173 13.89 -5.23 9.54
C GLY A 173 12.52 -4.76 9.10
N SER A 174 11.82 -5.62 8.42
CA SER A 174 10.45 -5.45 7.94
C SER A 174 9.56 -6.55 8.54
N TYR A 175 8.25 -6.48 8.31
CA TYR A 175 7.31 -7.42 8.94
C TYR A 175 7.45 -8.87 8.44
N ASP A 176 8.11 -9.09 7.29
CA ASP A 176 8.27 -10.38 6.62
C ASP A 176 9.61 -11.07 6.85
N ASP A 177 10.54 -10.43 7.58
CA ASP A 177 11.88 -10.99 7.88
C ASP A 177 11.85 -12.17 8.89
N GLY A 178 10.67 -12.51 9.41
CA GLY A 178 10.44 -13.76 10.16
C GLY A 178 11.08 -13.86 11.56
N PHE A 179 11.76 -12.82 12.04
CA PHE A 179 12.63 -12.89 13.23
C PHE A 179 12.04 -12.30 14.53
N TRP A 180 10.76 -11.91 14.55
CA TRP A 180 10.18 -11.12 15.64
C TRP A 180 9.58 -11.97 16.78
N TYR A 181 10.41 -12.65 17.54
CA TYR A 181 10.08 -13.11 18.89
C TYR A 181 11.28 -12.98 19.84
N PRO A 182 11.07 -12.33 21.00
CA PRO A 182 11.68 -12.78 22.24
C PRO A 182 10.59 -13.20 23.23
N GLU A 183 10.72 -14.41 23.76
CA GLU A 183 10.02 -14.88 24.95
C GLU A 183 10.13 -13.86 26.09
N SER A 184 9.00 -13.30 26.55
CA SER A 184 8.63 -13.30 27.96
C SER A 184 7.20 -12.79 28.16
N LYS A 185 6.35 -13.73 28.61
CA LYS A 185 5.05 -13.60 29.26
C LYS A 185 4.48 -12.18 29.41
N GLY A 186 3.41 -11.89 28.67
CA GLY A 186 2.52 -10.78 28.95
C GLY A 186 1.60 -10.48 27.77
N GLU A 187 0.46 -11.18 27.72
CA GLU A 187 -0.69 -10.91 26.84
C GLU A 187 -0.45 -10.88 25.32
N SER A 188 -1.00 -11.88 24.65
CA SER A 188 -1.24 -11.89 23.20
C SER A 188 -2.29 -10.84 22.80
N LEU A 189 -1.97 -9.56 22.95
CA LEU A 189 -2.82 -8.48 22.47
C LEU A 189 -2.49 -8.18 21.00
N LEU A 190 -3.31 -8.82 20.16
CA LEU A 190 -3.64 -8.41 18.80
C LEU A 190 -2.68 -8.88 17.70
N ARG A 191 -2.72 -10.19 17.47
CA ARG A 191 -3.04 -10.72 16.13
C ARG A 191 -4.41 -10.19 15.67
N LYS A 192 -4.57 -8.88 15.47
CA LYS A 192 -5.63 -8.35 14.61
C LYS A 192 -5.18 -8.61 13.19
N ARG A 193 -5.39 -9.86 12.74
CA ARG A 193 -5.74 -10.04 11.34
C ARG A 193 -6.93 -9.11 11.14
N TYR A 194 -6.78 -8.03 10.39
CA TYR A 194 -7.88 -7.61 9.53
C TYR A 194 -8.06 -8.78 8.55
N ALA A 195 -8.69 -9.85 9.03
CA ALA A 195 -9.37 -10.76 8.16
C ALA A 195 -10.29 -9.86 7.34
N ALA A 196 -10.15 -9.89 6.01
CA ALA A 196 -11.25 -9.49 5.15
C ALA A 196 -12.53 -10.05 5.77
N PRO A 197 -13.61 -9.26 5.93
CA PRO A 197 -14.82 -9.72 6.57
C PRO A 197 -15.16 -11.06 5.93
N GLN A 198 -15.10 -12.15 6.73
CA GLN A 198 -15.58 -13.43 6.24
C GLN A 198 -17.00 -13.13 5.82
N ARG A 199 -17.26 -13.25 4.52
CA ARG A 199 -18.58 -13.05 3.97
C ARG A 199 -19.48 -14.06 4.67
N ASN A 200 -20.17 -13.60 5.70
CA ASN A 200 -21.26 -14.28 6.38
C ASN A 200 -22.48 -14.40 5.45
N GLY A 201 -22.26 -14.59 4.15
CA GLY A 201 -23.30 -14.75 3.14
C GLY A 201 -24.22 -15.91 3.47
N LEU A 202 -23.73 -16.93 4.18
CA LEU A 202 -24.55 -18.02 4.71
C LEU A 202 -25.52 -17.57 5.81
N LEU A 203 -25.09 -16.71 6.73
CA LEU A 203 -25.96 -16.18 7.79
C LEU A 203 -26.96 -15.16 7.23
N ILE A 204 -26.49 -14.25 6.36
CA ILE A 204 -27.35 -13.24 5.72
C ILE A 204 -28.38 -13.93 4.81
N SER A 205 -27.96 -14.97 4.07
CA SER A 205 -28.87 -15.86 3.32
C SER A 205 -29.94 -16.43 4.23
N PHE A 206 -29.56 -17.02 5.37
CA PHE A 206 -30.51 -17.58 6.33
C PHE A 206 -31.55 -16.55 6.80
N TYR A 207 -31.12 -15.34 7.18
CA TYR A 207 -32.03 -14.28 7.65
C TYR A 207 -32.94 -13.69 6.58
N ILE A 208 -32.60 -13.81 5.29
CA ILE A 208 -33.45 -13.34 4.19
C ILE A 208 -34.39 -14.44 3.69
N PHE A 209 -33.89 -15.67 3.52
CA PHE A 209 -34.69 -16.76 2.95
C PHE A 209 -35.67 -17.38 3.95
N LEU A 210 -35.37 -17.44 5.26
CA LEU A 210 -36.32 -18.00 6.24
C LEU A 210 -37.61 -17.22 6.38
N PRO A 211 -37.60 -15.88 6.53
CA PRO A 211 -38.83 -15.11 6.59
C PRO A 211 -39.67 -15.28 5.31
N ILE A 212 -39.02 -15.35 4.15
CA ILE A 212 -39.70 -15.57 2.87
C ILE A 212 -40.37 -16.95 2.83
N LEU A 213 -39.67 -18.02 3.24
CA LEU A 213 -40.22 -19.38 3.30
C LEU A 213 -41.37 -19.51 4.31
N ILE A 214 -41.27 -18.81 5.45
CA ILE A 214 -42.35 -18.79 6.45
C ILE A 214 -43.57 -18.05 5.88
N LEU A 215 -43.37 -16.91 5.20
CA LEU A 215 -44.45 -16.17 4.56
C LEU A 215 -45.13 -16.96 3.45
N THR A 216 -44.37 -17.65 2.58
CA THR A 216 -44.96 -18.48 1.52
C THR A 216 -45.75 -19.66 2.09
N ALA A 217 -45.27 -20.30 3.17
CA ALA A 217 -46.01 -21.35 3.86
C ALA A 217 -47.32 -20.84 4.48
N ILE A 218 -47.29 -19.67 5.14
CA ILE A 218 -48.51 -19.05 5.71
C ILE A 218 -49.53 -18.73 4.61
N VAL A 219 -49.07 -18.17 3.49
CA VAL A 219 -49.94 -17.87 2.33
C VAL A 219 -50.52 -19.16 1.75
N ALA A 220 -49.72 -20.21 1.57
CA ALA A 220 -50.17 -21.50 1.06
C ALA A 220 -51.22 -22.14 1.99
N LEU A 221 -50.99 -22.15 3.30
CA LEU A 221 -51.94 -22.66 4.29
C LEU A 221 -53.24 -21.84 4.33
N LYS A 222 -53.15 -20.51 4.18
CA LYS A 222 -54.34 -19.65 4.04
C LYS A 222 -55.08 -19.92 2.74
N TRP A 223 -54.37 -20.12 1.63
CA TRP A 223 -54.97 -20.43 0.33
C TRP A 223 -55.65 -21.80 0.33
N ASP A 224 -55.04 -22.80 0.96
CA ASP A 224 -55.63 -24.13 1.08
C ASP A 224 -56.88 -24.08 1.98
N LYS A 225 -56.84 -23.31 3.06
CA LYS A 225 -58.01 -23.03 3.90
C LYS A 225 -59.12 -22.33 3.11
N ILE A 226 -58.82 -21.28 2.34
CA ILE A 226 -59.81 -20.59 1.48
C ILE A 226 -60.39 -21.53 0.42
N ARG A 227 -59.55 -22.38 -0.19
CA ARG A 227 -59.97 -23.37 -1.18
C ARG A 227 -60.88 -24.44 -0.55
N PHE A 228 -60.66 -24.80 0.72
CA PHE A 228 -61.52 -25.71 1.48
C PHE A 228 -62.92 -25.10 1.73
N TRP A 229 -63.01 -23.85 2.19
CA TRP A 229 -64.30 -23.16 2.38
C TRP A 229 -65.09 -22.96 1.08
N ASN A 230 -64.40 -22.69 -0.03
CA ASN A 230 -65.04 -22.59 -1.35
C ASN A 230 -65.56 -23.94 -1.87
N ARG A 231 -65.08 -25.08 -1.32
CA ARG A 231 -65.52 -26.42 -1.71
C ARG A 231 -66.75 -26.88 -0.93
N GLU A 232 -66.88 -26.43 0.33
CA GLU A 232 -68.08 -26.67 1.16
C GLU A 232 -69.26 -25.75 0.79
N GLY A 233 -69.00 -24.54 0.27
CA GLY A 233 -70.03 -23.61 -0.20
C GLY A 233 -70.70 -23.99 -1.54
N THR A 234 -70.26 -25.07 -2.19
CA THR A 234 -70.80 -25.55 -3.49
C THR A 234 -71.66 -26.82 -3.39
N ILE A 235 -71.96 -27.32 -2.18
CA ILE A 235 -72.75 -28.54 -1.96
C ILE A 235 -74.13 -28.27 -1.29
N ASN A 236 -74.53 -27.01 -1.11
CA ASN A 236 -75.91 -26.64 -0.76
C ASN A 236 -76.56 -25.81 -1.86
#